data_AF-A0A0H5R7X9-F1
#
_entry.id   AF-A0A0H5R7X9-F1
#
_cell.length_a   1.000
_cell.length_b   1.000
_cell.length_c   1.000
_cell.angle_alpha   90.00
_cell.angle_beta   90.00
_cell.angle_gamma   90.00
#
_symmetry.space_group_name_H-M   'P 1'
#
loop_
_entity.id
_entity.type
_entity.pdbx_description
1 polymer ?
#
loop_
_entity_poly.entity_id
_entity_poly.type
_entity_poly.pdbx_seq_one_letter_code
_entity_poly.pdbx_strand_id
1 'polypeptide(L)'
;MGLWSKLVTRFGTEARRRPNTDGRWKMAIPAVAGHLCIGSPYAWSLLADPMTRELGIVATSAGDWGLPATAGVMSVTFAVQGITSALVGNWQNRVGPTICVGVAGLCFGGGMMLAGAGLLHHNLALVYAGYGVLGGISIGLAYTPPLQVLMEYFPDKKALASGITVAGFGSGALVFAPVAQKLMEYFRTAPQFIGAPGSCNVVPENGILFADVSGKLIEVVMASNSTFFADGYYAVGTGSTGIAETLMSLGAVYMGVMLASAWGLRKAPIVDAKAPKAVVLPVRGRYPATGDVHHDVLMKLPQFWELCATFFCVSSGGLALLSVAKPLMLQTFASTIPSLVTPAVGSAFVMALAAGNLSGRLFWPLIAQNIGFRTTVHAMTASSAVLFMAMPTLIDAVASTQTPAPFYAFIGSSVAIVSIMGGMYALLPAYESWKFGPKYVGSNHGRMLLGSTAAAIAGPTLLLTLREKSTQGAFRDLLAKVDPAVFEGRFGIALSDANEAISTGRITLKNLSELIPGLIDPSMFVYHSTLYTMGVVMLVAMGTHYRLKPVDSKYFETPEQAAIRANPVTARH
;
A
#
# COMPACT_ATOMS: atom_id res chain seq x y z
N MET A 1 -2.07 -26.73 -33.98
CA MET A 1 -1.82 -26.07 -32.67
C MET A 1 -2.07 -24.58 -32.78
N GLY A 2 -3.01 -24.03 -32.01
CA GLY A 2 -3.29 -22.58 -31.97
C GLY A 2 -2.15 -21.75 -31.36
N LEU A 3 -2.22 -20.43 -31.48
CA LEU A 3 -1.21 -19.50 -30.95
C LEU A 3 -0.96 -19.72 -29.45
N TRP A 4 -2.03 -19.90 -28.67
CA TRP A 4 -1.95 -20.15 -27.24
C TRP A 4 -1.17 -21.43 -26.89
N SER A 5 -1.46 -22.55 -27.58
CA SER A 5 -0.71 -23.80 -27.33
C SER A 5 0.77 -23.64 -27.66
N LYS A 6 1.11 -22.89 -28.73
CA LYS A 6 2.51 -22.61 -29.08
C LYS A 6 3.22 -21.78 -28.01
N LEU A 7 2.53 -20.78 -27.44
CA LEU A 7 3.06 -19.95 -26.36
C LEU A 7 3.31 -20.78 -25.09
N VAL A 8 2.35 -21.62 -24.68
CA VAL A 8 2.51 -22.50 -23.51
C VAL A 8 3.62 -23.53 -23.75
N THR A 9 3.72 -24.13 -24.94
CA THR A 9 4.82 -25.06 -25.24
C THR A 9 6.19 -24.39 -25.20
N ARG A 10 6.30 -23.11 -25.60
CA ARG A 10 7.59 -22.41 -25.69
C ARG A 10 8.00 -21.69 -24.40
N PHE A 11 7.03 -21.12 -23.69
CA PHE A 11 7.26 -20.27 -22.52
C PHE A 11 6.64 -20.83 -21.23
N GLY A 12 6.05 -22.02 -21.31
CA GLY A 12 5.41 -22.68 -20.18
C GLY A 12 6.40 -23.18 -19.12
N THR A 13 5.80 -23.70 -18.05
CA THR A 13 6.47 -24.15 -16.82
C THR A 13 7.70 -25.01 -17.07
N GLU A 14 7.60 -26.03 -17.93
CA GLU A 14 8.71 -26.98 -18.18
C GLU A 14 9.71 -26.49 -19.23
N ALA A 15 9.25 -25.78 -20.26
CA ALA A 15 10.11 -25.30 -21.35
C ALA A 15 11.16 -24.27 -20.90
N ARG A 16 10.89 -23.58 -19.79
CA ARG A 16 11.71 -22.49 -19.24
C ARG A 16 12.45 -22.89 -17.97
N ARG A 17 12.67 -24.18 -17.76
CA ARG A 17 13.41 -24.73 -16.62
C ARG A 17 14.92 -24.69 -16.87
N ARG A 18 15.72 -24.39 -15.85
CA ARG A 18 17.19 -24.50 -15.93
C ARG A 18 17.68 -25.93 -15.70
N PRO A 19 18.83 -26.32 -16.27
CA PRO A 19 19.42 -27.64 -16.05
C PRO A 19 20.09 -27.78 -14.67
N ASN A 20 20.57 -26.67 -14.09
CA ASN A 20 21.23 -26.65 -12.78
C ASN A 20 20.93 -25.34 -12.01
N THR A 21 21.46 -25.24 -10.80
CA THR A 21 21.31 -24.07 -9.92
C THR A 21 22.45 -23.05 -10.03
N ASP A 22 23.30 -23.13 -11.06
CA ASP A 22 24.47 -22.26 -11.19
C ASP A 22 24.04 -20.79 -11.34
N GLY A 23 24.69 -19.93 -10.56
CA GLY A 23 24.34 -18.53 -10.49
C GLY A 23 22.88 -18.30 -10.02
N ARG A 24 22.37 -19.10 -9.07
CA ARG A 24 21.02 -18.96 -8.47
C ARG A 24 20.64 -17.52 -8.11
N TRP A 25 21.60 -16.71 -7.66
CA TRP A 25 21.40 -15.29 -7.38
C TRP A 25 21.03 -14.44 -8.59
N LYS A 26 21.39 -14.85 -9.81
CA LYS A 26 20.97 -14.17 -11.05
C LYS A 26 19.45 -14.19 -11.22
N MET A 27 18.73 -15.11 -10.56
CA MET A 27 17.26 -15.16 -10.57
C MET A 27 16.61 -14.11 -9.66
N ALA A 28 17.37 -13.51 -8.74
CA ALA A 28 16.87 -12.39 -7.94
C ALA A 28 16.62 -11.15 -8.82
N ILE A 29 17.45 -10.91 -9.84
CA ILE A 29 17.34 -9.73 -10.73
C ILE A 29 15.96 -9.65 -11.42
N PRO A 30 15.53 -10.64 -12.22
CA PRO A 30 14.21 -10.56 -12.84
C PRO A 30 13.09 -10.61 -11.81
N ALA A 31 13.26 -11.31 -10.68
CA ALA A 31 12.22 -11.37 -9.65
C ALA A 31 11.98 -10.00 -8.98
N VAL A 32 13.06 -9.31 -8.60
CA VAL A 32 13.03 -7.97 -8.01
C VAL A 32 12.57 -6.94 -9.04
N ALA A 33 13.06 -7.00 -10.29
CA ALA A 33 12.67 -6.04 -11.32
C ALA A 33 11.16 -6.04 -11.59
N GLY A 34 10.54 -7.22 -11.69
CA GLY A 34 9.09 -7.34 -11.85
C GLY A 34 8.34 -6.79 -10.63
N HIS A 35 8.82 -7.12 -9.42
CA HIS A 35 8.24 -6.62 -8.16
C HIS A 35 8.39 -5.11 -7.99
N LEU A 36 9.48 -4.51 -8.47
CA LEU A 36 9.72 -3.08 -8.43
C LEU A 36 8.62 -2.29 -9.16
N CYS A 37 8.20 -2.75 -10.34
CA CYS A 37 7.12 -2.14 -11.10
C CYS A 37 5.77 -2.24 -10.36
N ILE A 38 5.38 -3.44 -9.95
CA ILE A 38 4.09 -3.67 -9.27
C ILE A 38 4.06 -3.09 -7.84
N GLY A 39 5.21 -2.68 -7.30
CA GLY A 39 5.35 -1.96 -6.04
C GLY A 39 5.22 -0.43 -6.15
N SER A 40 5.26 0.12 -7.37
CA SER A 40 5.06 1.55 -7.62
C SER A 40 3.73 2.14 -7.14
N PRO A 41 2.60 1.39 -7.02
CA PRO A 41 1.36 1.94 -6.49
C PRO A 41 1.50 2.58 -5.11
N TYR A 42 2.47 2.20 -4.27
CA TYR A 42 2.69 2.90 -3.00
C TYR A 42 2.99 4.40 -3.14
N ALA A 43 3.33 4.89 -4.34
CA ALA A 43 3.46 6.29 -4.66
C ALA A 43 2.15 6.93 -5.18
N TRP A 44 0.99 6.25 -5.14
CA TRP A 44 -0.25 6.73 -5.76
C TRP A 44 -0.70 8.08 -5.25
N SER A 45 -0.50 8.40 -3.96
CA SER A 45 -0.86 9.72 -3.42
C SER A 45 -0.17 10.89 -4.13
N LEU A 46 1.03 10.67 -4.69
CA LEU A 46 1.72 11.64 -5.53
C LEU A 46 1.00 11.89 -6.85
N LEU A 47 0.35 10.86 -7.39
CA LEU A 47 -0.39 10.91 -8.66
C LEU A 47 -1.84 11.35 -8.43
N ALA A 48 -2.45 11.02 -7.28
CA ALA A 48 -3.81 11.41 -6.96
C ALA A 48 -3.98 12.91 -6.71
N ASP A 49 -2.95 13.59 -6.20
CA ASP A 49 -2.96 15.03 -5.90
C ASP A 49 -3.16 15.92 -7.14
N PRO A 50 -2.35 15.82 -8.22
CA PRO A 50 -2.57 16.64 -9.42
C PRO A 50 -3.92 16.36 -10.08
N MET A 51 -4.49 15.15 -9.96
CA MET A 51 -5.83 14.84 -10.48
C MET A 51 -6.95 15.66 -9.82
N THR A 52 -6.75 16.21 -8.62
CA THR A 52 -7.75 17.06 -7.96
C THR A 52 -7.72 18.50 -8.45
N ARG A 53 -6.89 18.79 -9.45
CA ARG A 53 -6.66 20.10 -10.05
C ARG A 53 -6.18 19.92 -11.48
N GLU A 54 -6.72 18.95 -12.19
CA GLU A 54 -6.30 18.66 -13.56
C GLU A 54 -6.71 19.77 -14.52
N LEU A 55 -7.91 20.33 -14.32
CA LEU A 55 -8.43 21.47 -15.08
C LEU A 55 -7.91 22.79 -14.53
N GLY A 56 -7.85 22.95 -13.20
CA GLY A 56 -7.44 24.22 -12.59
C GLY A 56 -5.93 24.41 -12.48
N ILE A 57 -5.13 23.34 -12.40
CA ILE A 57 -3.65 23.25 -12.35
C ILE A 57 -3.01 23.96 -11.14
N VAL A 58 -3.28 25.24 -10.96
CA VAL A 58 -2.77 26.04 -9.84
C VAL A 58 -3.58 25.82 -8.57
N ALA A 59 -4.89 25.56 -8.72
CA ALA A 59 -5.81 25.20 -7.65
C ALA A 59 -6.96 24.34 -8.22
N THR A 60 -7.77 23.74 -7.35
CA THR A 60 -8.93 22.93 -7.73
C THR A 60 -10.03 23.81 -8.35
N SER A 61 -10.50 23.43 -9.54
CA SER A 61 -11.68 24.03 -10.19
C SER A 61 -12.97 23.26 -9.84
N ALA A 62 -14.13 23.75 -10.25
CA ALA A 62 -15.40 23.06 -9.99
C ALA A 62 -15.58 21.78 -10.81
N GLY A 63 -14.92 21.69 -11.97
CA GLY A 63 -14.94 20.50 -12.83
C GLY A 63 -14.00 19.39 -12.35
N ASP A 64 -13.05 19.69 -11.47
CA ASP A 64 -12.05 18.74 -11.00
C ASP A 64 -12.62 17.68 -10.05
N TRP A 65 -11.94 16.54 -9.99
CA TRP A 65 -12.35 15.47 -9.08
C TRP A 65 -11.94 15.74 -7.64
N GLY A 66 -12.80 15.35 -6.70
CA GLY A 66 -12.44 15.35 -5.28
C GLY A 66 -11.36 14.31 -4.95
N LEU A 67 -10.51 14.62 -3.96
CA LEU A 67 -9.48 13.71 -3.46
C LEU A 67 -9.98 12.30 -3.13
N PRO A 68 -11.17 12.10 -2.52
CA PRO A 68 -11.68 10.74 -2.28
C PRO A 68 -11.85 9.93 -3.57
N ALA A 69 -12.26 10.58 -4.66
CA ALA A 69 -12.50 9.93 -5.95
C ALA A 69 -11.19 9.54 -6.65
N THR A 70 -10.14 10.38 -6.55
CA THR A 70 -8.82 10.10 -7.16
C THR A 70 -8.02 9.11 -6.31
N ALA A 71 -8.08 9.22 -4.98
CA ALA A 71 -7.46 8.26 -4.06
C ALA A 71 -8.14 6.88 -4.11
N GLY A 72 -9.44 6.82 -4.39
CA GLY A 72 -10.22 5.59 -4.46
C GLY A 72 -9.73 4.59 -5.52
N VAL A 73 -9.05 5.06 -6.57
CA VAL A 73 -8.45 4.21 -7.62
C VAL A 73 -7.50 3.17 -7.03
N MET A 74 -6.64 3.57 -6.08
CA MET A 74 -5.72 2.66 -5.39
C MET A 74 -6.44 1.58 -4.57
N SER A 75 -7.58 1.93 -3.97
CA SER A 75 -8.39 0.97 -3.21
C SER A 75 -8.93 -0.11 -4.14
N VAL A 76 -9.40 0.28 -5.33
CA VAL A 76 -9.84 -0.66 -6.36
C VAL A 76 -8.67 -1.52 -6.85
N THR A 77 -7.48 -0.94 -7.06
CA THR A 77 -6.27 -1.69 -7.44
C THR A 77 -5.96 -2.82 -6.47
N PHE A 78 -5.91 -2.55 -5.17
CA PHE A 78 -5.59 -3.58 -4.17
C PHE A 78 -6.74 -4.54 -3.88
N ALA A 79 -7.99 -4.13 -4.08
CA ALA A 79 -9.13 -5.04 -4.06
C ALA A 79 -9.05 -6.06 -5.20
N VAL A 80 -8.88 -5.55 -6.43
CA VAL A 80 -8.76 -6.39 -7.63
C VAL A 80 -7.50 -7.26 -7.58
N GLN A 81 -6.39 -6.76 -7.02
CA GLN A 81 -5.18 -7.57 -6.78
C GLN A 81 -5.49 -8.82 -5.95
N GLY A 82 -6.08 -8.66 -4.75
CA GLY A 82 -6.32 -9.80 -3.86
C GLY A 82 -7.28 -10.81 -4.48
N ILE A 83 -8.35 -10.33 -5.12
CA ILE A 83 -9.31 -11.18 -5.84
C ILE A 83 -8.59 -11.94 -6.96
N THR A 84 -7.81 -11.24 -7.79
CA THR A 84 -7.08 -11.86 -8.90
C THR A 84 -6.12 -12.93 -8.38
N SER A 85 -5.27 -12.62 -7.39
CA SER A 85 -4.32 -13.58 -6.81
C SER A 85 -5.01 -14.83 -6.25
N ALA A 86 -6.20 -14.69 -5.65
CA ALA A 86 -6.94 -15.82 -5.09
C ALA A 86 -7.52 -16.75 -6.17
N LEU A 87 -7.92 -16.20 -7.31
CA LEU A 87 -8.60 -16.92 -8.38
C LEU A 87 -7.64 -17.56 -9.39
N VAL A 88 -6.51 -16.92 -9.70
CA VAL A 88 -5.64 -17.31 -10.82
C VAL A 88 -4.61 -18.39 -10.50
N GLY A 89 -4.52 -18.86 -9.25
CA GLY A 89 -3.50 -19.83 -8.82
C GLY A 89 -3.45 -21.11 -9.68
N ASN A 90 -4.60 -21.66 -10.06
CA ASN A 90 -4.69 -22.86 -10.91
C ASN A 90 -4.11 -22.61 -12.31
N TRP A 91 -4.41 -21.45 -12.86
CA TRP A 91 -3.90 -21.03 -14.16
C TRP A 91 -2.39 -20.79 -14.09
N GLN A 92 -1.90 -20.11 -13.04
CA GLN A 92 -0.48 -19.85 -12.84
C GLN A 92 0.35 -21.14 -12.76
N ASN A 93 -0.12 -22.15 -12.04
CA ASN A 93 0.57 -23.44 -11.95
C ASN A 93 0.69 -24.15 -13.31
N ARG A 94 -0.31 -23.97 -14.20
CA ARG A 94 -0.33 -24.59 -15.53
C ARG A 94 0.57 -23.86 -16.52
N VAL A 95 0.48 -22.52 -16.58
CA VAL A 95 1.18 -21.73 -17.61
C VAL A 95 2.59 -21.33 -17.20
N GLY A 96 2.88 -21.27 -15.90
CA GLY A 96 4.21 -20.95 -15.39
C GLY A 96 4.54 -19.46 -15.34
N PRO A 97 5.66 -19.10 -14.67
CA PRO A 97 5.94 -17.74 -14.24
C PRO A 97 6.17 -16.74 -15.38
N THR A 98 6.81 -17.17 -16.47
CA THR A 98 7.09 -16.28 -17.62
C THR A 98 5.79 -15.77 -18.26
N ILE A 99 4.81 -16.65 -18.48
CA ILE A 99 3.54 -16.24 -19.08
C ILE A 99 2.75 -15.34 -18.12
N CYS A 100 2.70 -15.67 -16.83
CA CYS A 100 1.99 -14.86 -15.84
C CYS A 100 2.53 -13.43 -15.76
N VAL A 101 3.85 -13.28 -15.63
CA VAL A 101 4.49 -11.95 -15.54
C VAL A 101 4.42 -11.20 -16.87
N GLY A 102 4.47 -11.91 -18.01
CA GLY A 102 4.33 -11.29 -19.33
C GLY A 102 2.93 -10.69 -19.53
N VAL A 103 1.88 -11.46 -19.22
CA VAL A 103 0.49 -10.96 -19.26
C VAL A 103 0.31 -9.82 -18.27
N ALA A 104 0.85 -9.94 -17.06
CA ALA A 104 0.83 -8.87 -16.07
C ALA A 104 1.49 -7.58 -16.58
N GLY A 105 2.63 -7.66 -17.27
CA GLY A 105 3.31 -6.50 -17.85
C GLY A 105 2.46 -5.77 -18.88
N LEU A 106 1.78 -6.51 -19.75
CA LEU A 106 0.83 -5.96 -20.72
C LEU A 106 -0.36 -5.29 -20.03
N CYS A 107 -0.93 -5.93 -18.99
CA CYS A 107 -2.02 -5.35 -18.21
C CYS A 107 -1.59 -4.08 -17.46
N PHE A 108 -0.40 -4.05 -16.85
CA PHE A 108 0.05 -2.90 -16.07
C PHE A 108 0.34 -1.71 -16.96
N GLY A 109 1.19 -1.90 -17.98
CA GLY A 109 1.57 -0.82 -18.87
C GLY A 109 0.42 -0.33 -19.72
N GLY A 110 -0.34 -1.26 -20.33
CA GLY A 110 -1.55 -0.92 -21.09
C GLY A 110 -2.62 -0.26 -20.21
N GLY A 111 -2.80 -0.74 -18.97
CA GLY A 111 -3.72 -0.13 -18.00
C GLY A 111 -3.32 1.28 -17.60
N MET A 112 -2.03 1.54 -17.38
CA MET A 112 -1.54 2.89 -17.11
C MET A 112 -1.67 3.83 -18.31
N MET A 113 -1.42 3.34 -19.52
CA MET A 113 -1.63 4.12 -20.74
C MET A 113 -3.13 4.43 -20.96
N LEU A 114 -4.02 3.49 -20.64
CA LEU A 114 -5.47 3.70 -20.65
C LEU A 114 -5.91 4.72 -19.60
N ALA A 115 -5.33 4.67 -18.41
CA ALA A 115 -5.58 5.68 -17.37
C ALA A 115 -5.09 7.07 -17.80
N GLY A 116 -3.93 7.15 -18.44
CA GLY A 116 -3.44 8.39 -19.07
C GLY A 116 -4.39 8.94 -20.12
N ALA A 117 -4.90 8.09 -21.02
CA ALA A 117 -5.94 8.49 -21.98
C ALA A 117 -7.23 8.95 -21.27
N GLY A 118 -7.60 8.32 -20.16
CA GLY A 118 -8.69 8.76 -19.29
C GLY A 118 -8.51 10.20 -18.80
N LEU A 119 -7.29 10.56 -18.38
CA LEU A 119 -6.96 11.91 -17.93
C LEU A 119 -7.03 12.93 -19.07
N LEU A 120 -6.51 12.60 -20.26
CA LEU A 120 -6.60 13.47 -21.45
C LEU A 120 -8.04 13.79 -21.84
N HIS A 121 -8.99 12.92 -21.49
CA HIS A 121 -10.41 13.10 -21.78
C HIS A 121 -11.24 13.47 -20.53
N HIS A 122 -10.59 13.82 -19.42
CA HIS A 122 -11.24 14.09 -18.13
C HIS A 122 -12.29 13.02 -17.75
N ASN A 123 -11.92 11.75 -17.93
CA ASN A 123 -12.76 10.58 -17.70
C ASN A 123 -12.19 9.68 -16.60
N LEU A 124 -12.71 9.86 -15.38
CA LEU A 124 -12.27 9.10 -14.21
C LEU A 124 -12.59 7.61 -14.33
N ALA A 125 -13.66 7.22 -15.02
CA ALA A 125 -14.02 5.81 -15.19
C ALA A 125 -12.95 5.05 -15.98
N LEU A 126 -12.31 5.69 -16.97
CA LEU A 126 -11.17 5.12 -17.68
C LEU A 126 -9.92 4.98 -16.79
N VAL A 127 -9.70 5.90 -15.85
CA VAL A 127 -8.64 5.79 -14.84
C VAL A 127 -8.90 4.59 -13.92
N TYR A 128 -10.14 4.39 -13.47
CA TYR A 128 -10.53 3.21 -12.70
C TYR A 128 -10.40 1.91 -13.50
N ALA A 129 -10.80 1.89 -14.77
CA ALA A 129 -10.65 0.71 -15.62
C ALA A 129 -9.17 0.38 -15.88
N GLY A 130 -8.36 1.39 -16.18
CA GLY A 130 -6.93 1.26 -16.48
C GLY A 130 -6.09 0.94 -15.25
N TYR A 131 -5.98 1.86 -14.30
CA TYR A 131 -5.10 1.69 -13.14
C TYR A 131 -5.76 0.86 -12.02
N GLY A 132 -7.04 1.07 -11.77
CA GLY A 132 -7.81 0.31 -10.79
C GLY A 132 -7.89 -1.17 -11.16
N VAL A 133 -8.59 -1.49 -12.26
CA VAL A 133 -8.89 -2.88 -12.62
C VAL A 133 -7.72 -3.56 -13.32
N LEU A 134 -7.22 -3.06 -14.45
CA LEU A 134 -6.11 -3.72 -15.16
C LEU A 134 -4.81 -3.68 -14.34
N GLY A 135 -4.58 -2.60 -13.61
CA GLY A 135 -3.46 -2.52 -12.66
C GLY A 135 -3.57 -3.56 -11.55
N GLY A 136 -4.75 -3.71 -10.93
CA GLY A 136 -4.99 -4.74 -9.92
C GLY A 136 -4.81 -6.17 -10.46
N ILE A 137 -5.32 -6.45 -11.66
CA ILE A 137 -5.15 -7.74 -12.34
C ILE A 137 -3.66 -8.04 -12.55
N SER A 138 -2.90 -7.05 -13.02
CA SER A 138 -1.46 -7.19 -13.21
C SER A 138 -0.74 -7.58 -11.92
N ILE A 139 -0.96 -6.82 -10.84
CA ILE A 139 -0.30 -7.10 -9.55
C ILE A 139 -0.68 -8.50 -9.08
N GLY A 140 -1.96 -8.87 -9.20
CA GLY A 140 -2.45 -10.19 -8.80
C GLY A 140 -1.80 -11.35 -9.56
N LEU A 141 -1.51 -11.15 -10.85
CA LEU A 141 -0.84 -12.12 -11.73
C LEU A 141 0.67 -12.20 -11.50
N ALA A 142 1.33 -11.08 -11.17
CA ALA A 142 2.79 -10.99 -11.06
C ALA A 142 3.35 -11.13 -9.65
N TYR A 143 2.53 -11.05 -8.60
CA TYR A 143 3.01 -11.12 -7.21
C TYR A 143 3.60 -12.50 -6.87
N THR A 144 2.83 -13.58 -7.06
CA THR A 144 3.20 -14.93 -6.61
C THR A 144 4.27 -15.62 -7.48
N PRO A 145 4.33 -15.48 -8.83
CA PRO A 145 5.23 -16.31 -9.62
C PRO A 145 6.74 -16.03 -9.44
N PRO A 146 7.22 -14.77 -9.43
CA PRO A 146 8.63 -14.47 -9.17
C PRO A 146 9.08 -14.92 -7.78
N LEU A 147 8.16 -14.85 -6.81
CA LEU A 147 8.37 -15.27 -5.44
C LEU A 147 8.57 -16.79 -5.35
N GLN A 148 7.70 -17.56 -6.01
CA GLN A 148 7.85 -19.02 -6.12
C GLN A 148 9.18 -19.39 -6.74
N VAL A 149 9.52 -18.77 -7.88
CA VAL A 149 10.77 -19.05 -8.59
C VAL A 149 11.95 -18.85 -7.67
N LEU A 150 12.06 -17.70 -6.99
CA LEU A 150 13.22 -17.44 -6.15
C LEU A 150 13.29 -18.40 -4.94
N MET A 151 12.16 -18.74 -4.31
CA MET A 151 12.14 -19.73 -3.23
C MET A 151 12.55 -21.14 -3.68
N GLU A 152 12.24 -21.54 -4.92
CA GLU A 152 12.69 -22.82 -5.49
C GLU A 152 14.22 -22.90 -5.62
N TYR A 153 14.90 -21.79 -5.94
CA TYR A 153 16.38 -21.74 -6.02
C TYR A 153 17.08 -21.68 -4.66
N PHE A 154 16.34 -21.36 -3.60
CA PHE A 154 16.85 -21.13 -2.26
C PHE A 154 16.11 -21.96 -1.20
N PRO A 155 16.10 -23.31 -1.32
CA PRO A 155 15.47 -24.17 -0.32
C PRO A 155 16.12 -24.05 1.07
N ASP A 156 17.40 -23.68 1.11
CA ASP A 156 18.21 -23.39 2.30
C ASP A 156 17.81 -22.09 3.01
N LYS A 157 17.19 -21.15 2.29
CA LYS A 157 16.91 -19.79 2.80
C LYS A 157 15.66 -19.17 2.20
N LYS A 158 14.58 -19.97 2.17
CA LYS A 158 13.28 -19.57 1.57
C LYS A 158 12.76 -18.25 2.09
N ALA A 159 12.91 -18.00 3.40
CA ALA A 159 12.50 -16.73 4.00
C ALA A 159 13.24 -15.53 3.39
N LEU A 160 14.56 -15.62 3.23
CA LEU A 160 15.33 -14.52 2.62
C LEU A 160 15.02 -14.37 1.13
N ALA A 161 14.84 -15.49 0.41
CA ALA A 161 14.44 -15.43 -1.00
C ALA A 161 13.09 -14.72 -1.17
N SER A 162 12.09 -15.11 -0.37
CA SER A 162 10.80 -14.42 -0.30
C SER A 162 10.99 -12.93 0.03
N GLY A 163 11.78 -12.63 1.07
CA GLY A 163 12.09 -11.26 1.48
C GLY A 163 12.73 -10.39 0.40
N ILE A 164 13.70 -10.92 -0.35
CA ILE A 164 14.35 -10.18 -1.44
C ILE A 164 13.36 -9.86 -2.55
N THR A 165 12.56 -10.84 -2.98
CA THR A 165 11.54 -10.60 -4.02
C THR A 165 10.52 -9.57 -3.56
N VAL A 166 10.00 -9.73 -2.34
CA VAL A 166 8.99 -8.86 -1.75
C VAL A 166 9.55 -7.47 -1.41
N ALA A 167 10.85 -7.34 -1.13
CA ALA A 167 11.54 -6.06 -0.97
C ALA A 167 11.52 -5.24 -2.26
N GLY A 168 11.64 -5.88 -3.44
CA GLY A 168 11.40 -5.21 -4.72
C GLY A 168 10.05 -4.50 -4.78
N PHE A 169 9.00 -5.13 -4.23
CA PHE A 169 7.66 -4.51 -4.15
C PHE A 169 7.65 -3.33 -3.17
N GLY A 170 8.35 -3.43 -2.03
CA GLY A 170 8.45 -2.34 -1.06
C GLY A 170 9.27 -1.14 -1.54
N SER A 171 10.21 -1.33 -2.47
CA SER A 171 11.08 -0.27 -2.98
C SER A 171 10.52 0.46 -4.20
N GLY A 172 9.43 -0.02 -4.81
CA GLY A 172 8.87 0.56 -6.03
C GLY A 172 8.55 2.05 -5.91
N ALA A 173 7.88 2.48 -4.84
CA ALA A 173 7.61 3.91 -4.60
C ALA A 173 8.87 4.74 -4.38
N LEU A 174 9.87 4.21 -3.67
CA LEU A 174 11.13 4.93 -3.41
C LEU A 174 11.91 5.20 -4.71
N VAL A 175 11.83 4.27 -5.67
CA VAL A 175 12.50 4.42 -6.97
C VAL A 175 11.68 5.29 -7.93
N PHE A 176 10.37 5.04 -8.03
CA PHE A 176 9.56 5.65 -9.09
C PHE A 176 8.86 6.95 -8.71
N ALA A 177 8.69 7.28 -7.41
CA ALA A 177 8.11 8.57 -7.03
C ALA A 177 8.94 9.77 -7.51
N PRO A 178 10.29 9.81 -7.36
CA PRO A 178 11.10 10.89 -7.91
C PRO A 178 11.08 10.96 -9.44
N VAL A 179 10.97 9.80 -10.10
CA VAL A 179 10.86 9.72 -11.58
C VAL A 179 9.52 10.31 -12.02
N ALA A 180 8.41 9.94 -11.37
CA ALA A 180 7.09 10.47 -11.65
C ALA A 180 7.04 11.99 -11.44
N GLN A 181 7.64 12.51 -10.36
CA GLN A 181 7.74 13.97 -10.13
C GLN A 181 8.43 14.68 -11.29
N LYS A 182 9.60 14.19 -11.70
CA LYS A 182 10.36 14.79 -12.82
C LYS A 182 9.61 14.71 -14.14
N LEU A 183 8.90 13.61 -14.40
CA LEU A 183 8.07 13.48 -15.60
C LEU A 183 6.90 14.46 -15.58
N MET A 184 6.21 14.61 -14.44
CA MET A 184 5.13 15.59 -14.31
C MET A 184 5.65 17.01 -14.48
N GLU A 185 6.82 17.34 -13.91
CA GLU A 185 7.48 18.64 -14.13
C GLU A 185 7.84 18.87 -15.60
N TYR A 186 8.32 17.83 -16.29
CA TYR A 186 8.70 17.91 -17.71
C TYR A 186 7.49 18.11 -18.64
N PHE A 187 6.39 17.40 -18.38
CA PHE A 187 5.18 17.48 -19.21
C PHE A 187 4.22 18.61 -18.82
N ARG A 188 4.44 19.27 -17.68
CA ARG A 188 3.60 20.37 -17.20
C ARG A 188 3.59 21.51 -18.21
N THR A 189 2.40 22.03 -18.49
CA THR A 189 2.22 23.26 -19.26
C THR A 189 1.45 24.27 -18.41
N ALA A 190 1.92 25.52 -18.41
CA ALA A 190 1.33 26.57 -17.59
C ALA A 190 -0.08 26.92 -18.11
N PRO A 191 -1.07 27.11 -17.22
CA PRO A 191 -2.35 27.67 -17.60
C PRO A 191 -2.21 29.12 -18.08
N GLN A 192 -3.18 29.57 -18.86
CA GLN A 192 -3.27 30.94 -19.31
C GLN A 192 -3.50 31.88 -18.11
N PHE A 193 -2.56 32.80 -17.90
CA PHE A 193 -2.70 33.85 -16.89
C PHE A 193 -3.68 34.92 -17.38
N ILE A 194 -4.65 35.25 -16.54
CA ILE A 194 -5.68 36.25 -16.83
C ILE A 194 -5.30 37.61 -16.22
N GLY A 195 -4.78 37.62 -14.99
CA GLY A 195 -4.26 38.83 -14.37
C GLY A 195 -4.02 38.71 -12.88
N ALA A 196 -3.36 39.73 -12.32
CA ALA A 196 -3.05 39.82 -10.90
C ALA A 196 -4.32 40.14 -10.07
N PRO A 197 -4.30 39.90 -8.75
CA PRO A 197 -5.41 40.31 -7.88
C PRO A 197 -5.71 41.81 -8.03
N GLY A 198 -6.96 42.16 -8.33
CA GLY A 198 -7.39 43.54 -8.54
C GLY A 198 -7.19 44.09 -9.96
N SER A 199 -6.51 43.37 -10.87
CA SER A 199 -6.36 43.81 -12.28
C SER A 199 -7.48 43.32 -13.21
N CYS A 200 -8.32 42.40 -12.74
CA CYS A 200 -9.41 41.80 -13.52
C CYS A 200 -10.71 41.88 -12.73
N ASN A 201 -11.84 42.10 -13.43
CA ASN A 201 -13.15 42.01 -12.82
C ASN A 201 -13.52 40.54 -12.63
N VAL A 202 -13.59 40.10 -11.38
CA VAL A 202 -13.86 38.70 -11.02
C VAL A 202 -15.22 38.63 -10.33
N VAL A 203 -16.10 37.80 -10.88
CA VAL A 203 -17.47 37.59 -10.44
C VAL A 203 -17.58 36.19 -9.83
N PRO A 204 -17.84 36.06 -8.52
CA PRO A 204 -18.14 34.77 -7.91
C PRO A 204 -19.60 34.39 -8.19
N GLU A 205 -19.82 33.21 -8.75
CA GLU A 205 -21.16 32.64 -8.99
C GLU A 205 -21.21 31.19 -8.49
N ASN A 206 -22.10 30.89 -7.54
CA ASN A 206 -22.27 29.54 -6.98
C ASN A 206 -20.97 28.86 -6.50
N GLY A 207 -20.02 29.65 -5.98
CA GLY A 207 -18.71 29.16 -5.52
C GLY A 207 -17.66 28.98 -6.62
N ILE A 208 -18.00 29.31 -7.87
CA ILE A 208 -17.09 29.34 -9.02
C ILE A 208 -16.66 30.79 -9.26
N LEU A 209 -15.39 31.00 -9.60
CA LEU A 209 -14.88 32.34 -9.94
C LEU A 209 -14.86 32.49 -11.46
N PHE A 210 -15.43 33.58 -11.97
CA PHE A 210 -15.37 33.95 -13.37
C PHE A 210 -14.63 35.28 -13.53
N ALA A 211 -13.72 35.38 -14.48
CA ALA A 211 -13.13 36.65 -14.89
C ALA A 211 -13.79 37.15 -16.17
N ASP A 212 -14.16 38.44 -16.21
CA ASP A 212 -14.60 39.09 -17.44
C ASP A 212 -13.38 39.44 -18.30
N VAL A 213 -13.24 38.74 -19.43
CA VAL A 213 -12.20 38.98 -20.43
C VAL A 213 -12.90 39.39 -21.73
N SER A 214 -12.90 40.70 -22.01
CA SER A 214 -13.50 41.28 -23.22
C SER A 214 -14.99 40.98 -23.39
N GLY A 215 -15.77 40.99 -22.30
CA GLY A 215 -17.21 40.75 -22.31
C GLY A 215 -17.59 39.27 -22.28
N LYS A 216 -16.62 38.37 -22.11
CA LYS A 216 -16.85 36.93 -21.94
C LYS A 216 -16.39 36.50 -20.55
N LEU A 217 -17.29 35.87 -19.80
CA LEU A 217 -16.97 35.23 -18.54
C LEU A 217 -16.18 33.93 -18.80
N ILE A 218 -14.99 33.85 -18.24
CA ILE A 218 -14.11 32.68 -18.28
C ILE A 218 -13.94 32.18 -16.85
N GLU A 219 -14.14 30.88 -16.61
CA GLU A 219 -13.87 30.29 -15.30
C GLU A 219 -12.38 30.41 -14.97
N VAL A 220 -12.08 30.90 -13.76
CA VAL A 220 -10.73 31.10 -13.27
C VAL A 220 -10.53 30.47 -11.90
N VAL A 221 -9.29 30.11 -11.61
CA VAL A 221 -8.83 29.74 -10.27
C VAL A 221 -7.71 30.69 -9.83
N MET A 222 -7.62 30.91 -8.53
CA MET A 222 -6.60 31.78 -7.95
C MET A 222 -5.37 30.96 -7.52
N ALA A 223 -4.19 31.35 -7.98
CA ALA A 223 -2.93 30.94 -7.37
C ALA A 223 -2.58 31.91 -6.23
N SER A 224 -2.25 31.38 -5.06
CA SER A 224 -1.71 32.15 -3.94
C SER A 224 -0.57 31.39 -3.28
N ASN A 225 0.58 32.03 -3.09
CA ASN A 225 1.78 31.41 -2.52
C ASN A 225 2.20 30.14 -3.29
N SER A 226 1.97 30.11 -4.60
CA SER A 226 2.38 28.99 -5.44
C SER A 226 3.90 29.01 -5.61
N THR A 227 4.54 27.85 -5.50
CA THR A 227 5.98 27.72 -5.77
C THR A 227 6.31 27.82 -7.26
N PHE A 228 5.32 27.65 -8.14
CA PHE A 228 5.54 27.53 -9.60
C PHE A 228 4.86 28.62 -10.42
N PHE A 229 3.90 29.34 -9.83
CA PHE A 229 3.04 30.28 -10.54
C PHE A 229 3.00 31.60 -9.79
N ALA A 230 2.91 32.71 -10.53
CA ALA A 230 2.73 34.02 -9.93
C ALA A 230 1.35 34.11 -9.25
N ASP A 231 1.22 34.94 -8.23
CA ASP A 231 -0.08 35.17 -7.60
C ASP A 231 -1.04 35.86 -8.58
N GLY A 232 -2.24 35.30 -8.73
CA GLY A 232 -3.26 35.84 -9.62
C GLY A 232 -4.22 34.79 -10.17
N TYR A 233 -5.02 35.20 -11.15
CA TYR A 233 -6.09 34.40 -11.74
C TYR A 233 -5.63 33.70 -13.02
N TYR A 234 -5.95 32.42 -13.12
CA TYR A 234 -5.60 31.55 -14.25
C TYR A 234 -6.86 30.91 -14.82
N ALA A 235 -6.95 30.80 -16.15
CA ALA A 235 -8.11 30.19 -16.81
C ALA A 235 -8.14 28.68 -16.62
N VAL A 236 -9.30 28.16 -16.20
CA VAL A 236 -9.55 26.73 -16.05
C VAL A 236 -9.57 26.05 -17.43
N GLY A 237 -9.03 24.83 -17.49
CA GLY A 237 -8.99 24.02 -18.71
C GLY A 237 -7.91 24.44 -19.70
N THR A 238 -6.99 25.32 -19.31
CA THR A 238 -5.82 25.70 -20.09
C THR A 238 -4.56 25.14 -19.44
N GLY A 239 -3.66 24.50 -20.20
CA GLY A 239 -2.45 23.87 -19.66
C GLY A 239 -2.64 22.38 -19.28
N SER A 240 -1.69 21.84 -18.52
CA SER A 240 -1.69 20.46 -18.04
C SER A 240 -0.82 20.31 -16.78
N THR A 241 -1.25 19.48 -15.84
CA THR A 241 -0.42 19.10 -14.68
C THR A 241 0.75 18.18 -15.08
N GLY A 242 0.70 17.59 -16.28
CA GLY A 242 1.66 16.63 -16.82
C GLY A 242 1.42 15.18 -16.39
N ILE A 243 0.33 14.90 -15.66
CA ILE A 243 0.08 13.56 -15.11
C ILE A 243 -0.32 12.54 -16.17
N ALA A 244 -1.10 12.93 -17.18
CA ALA A 244 -1.56 12.02 -18.23
C ALA A 244 -0.36 11.39 -18.96
N GLU A 245 0.55 12.22 -19.46
CA GLU A 245 1.77 11.83 -20.16
C GLU A 245 2.73 11.07 -19.24
N THR A 246 2.77 11.44 -17.95
CA THR A 246 3.56 10.72 -16.94
C THR A 246 3.06 9.28 -16.77
N LEU A 247 1.74 9.07 -16.64
CA LEU A 247 1.17 7.72 -16.52
C LEU A 247 1.44 6.90 -17.79
N MET A 248 1.31 7.49 -18.97
CA MET A 248 1.58 6.79 -20.23
C MET A 248 3.05 6.40 -20.36
N SER A 249 3.96 7.31 -20.01
CA SER A 249 5.41 7.10 -20.06
C SER A 249 5.86 6.02 -19.07
N LEU A 250 5.40 6.10 -17.81
CA LEU A 250 5.66 5.07 -16.81
C LEU A 250 5.03 3.73 -17.21
N GLY A 251 3.84 3.74 -17.81
CA GLY A 251 3.19 2.55 -18.33
C GLY A 251 4.06 1.82 -19.36
N ALA A 252 4.63 2.55 -20.33
CA ALA A 252 5.54 1.98 -21.31
C ALA A 252 6.82 1.42 -20.67
N VAL A 253 7.42 2.15 -19.72
CA VAL A 253 8.61 1.71 -18.98
C VAL A 253 8.32 0.44 -18.19
N TYR A 254 7.24 0.41 -17.42
CA TYR A 254 6.87 -0.77 -16.62
C TYR A 254 6.53 -1.98 -17.48
N MET A 255 5.85 -1.78 -18.62
CA MET A 255 5.62 -2.85 -19.58
C MET A 255 6.95 -3.47 -20.03
N GLY A 256 7.91 -2.63 -20.45
CA GLY A 256 9.22 -3.09 -20.88
C GLY A 256 9.98 -3.86 -19.79
N VAL A 257 10.02 -3.32 -18.57
CA VAL A 257 10.70 -3.95 -17.43
C VAL A 257 10.03 -5.27 -17.04
N MET A 258 8.70 -5.33 -17.00
CA MET A 258 7.98 -6.55 -16.66
C MET A 258 8.09 -7.62 -17.74
N LEU A 259 8.08 -7.25 -19.03
CA LEU A 259 8.34 -8.20 -20.12
C LEU A 259 9.79 -8.74 -20.07
N ALA A 260 10.77 -7.88 -19.76
CA ALA A 260 12.15 -8.31 -19.54
C ALA A 260 12.28 -9.22 -18.31
N SER A 261 11.60 -8.90 -17.21
CA SER A 261 11.50 -9.74 -16.01
C SER A 261 10.91 -11.11 -16.35
N ALA A 262 9.78 -11.15 -17.05
CA ALA A 262 9.14 -12.38 -17.53
C ALA A 262 10.11 -13.25 -18.35
N TRP A 263 10.85 -12.62 -19.26
CA TRP A 263 11.87 -13.28 -20.08
C TRP A 263 13.15 -13.66 -19.30
N GLY A 264 13.42 -13.06 -18.16
CA GLY A 264 14.50 -13.44 -17.26
C GLY A 264 14.13 -14.61 -16.34
N LEU A 265 12.86 -14.72 -15.93
CA LEU A 265 12.38 -15.75 -15.02
C LEU A 265 12.46 -17.14 -15.64
N ARG A 266 13.06 -18.07 -14.89
CA ARG A 266 13.23 -19.48 -15.27
C ARG A 266 13.08 -20.36 -14.05
N LYS A 267 12.29 -21.44 -14.12
CA LYS A 267 12.10 -22.36 -13.00
C LYS A 267 13.39 -23.10 -12.62
N ALA A 268 13.51 -23.46 -11.35
CA ALA A 268 14.65 -24.23 -10.85
C ALA A 268 14.66 -25.65 -11.47
N PRO A 269 15.83 -26.32 -11.56
CA PRO A 269 15.92 -27.70 -12.03
C PRO A 269 15.04 -28.65 -11.21
N ILE A 270 14.59 -29.75 -11.83
CA ILE A 270 13.98 -30.86 -11.10
C ILE A 270 15.11 -31.54 -10.34
N VAL A 271 15.08 -31.48 -9.02
CA VAL A 271 16.01 -32.26 -8.19
C VAL A 271 15.45 -33.69 -8.15
N ASP A 272 16.19 -34.63 -8.72
CA ASP A 272 15.81 -36.04 -8.70
C ASP A 272 15.66 -36.51 -7.24
N ALA A 273 14.59 -37.25 -6.92
CA ALA A 273 14.29 -37.65 -5.54
C ALA A 273 15.41 -38.51 -4.91
N LYS A 274 16.29 -39.06 -5.75
CA LYS A 274 17.46 -39.87 -5.40
C LYS A 274 18.77 -39.07 -5.25
N ALA A 275 18.81 -37.80 -5.64
CA ALA A 275 20.00 -36.96 -5.46
C ALA A 275 20.25 -36.75 -3.95
N PRO A 276 21.51 -36.79 -3.46
CA PRO A 276 21.79 -36.52 -2.06
C PRO A 276 21.23 -35.14 -1.74
N LYS A 277 20.21 -35.11 -0.87
CA LYS A 277 19.67 -33.85 -0.36
C LYS A 277 20.85 -33.09 0.20
N ALA A 278 21.27 -32.01 -0.47
CA ALA A 278 22.24 -31.07 0.09
C ALA A 278 21.78 -30.82 1.53
N VAL A 279 22.69 -30.89 2.50
CA VAL A 279 22.37 -30.76 3.93
C VAL A 279 21.67 -29.40 4.11
N VAL A 280 20.34 -29.41 4.02
CA VAL A 280 19.51 -28.24 4.23
C VAL A 280 19.50 -28.12 5.74
N LEU A 281 20.25 -27.16 6.27
CA LEU A 281 20.11 -26.79 7.68
C LEU A 281 18.62 -26.46 7.87
N PRO A 282 17.88 -27.24 8.69
CA PRO A 282 16.46 -27.00 8.84
C PRO A 282 16.31 -25.62 9.45
N VAL A 283 15.43 -24.79 8.86
CA VAL A 283 14.90 -23.62 9.59
C VAL A 283 14.40 -24.17 10.92
N ARG A 284 15.00 -23.73 12.03
CA ARG A 284 14.64 -24.20 13.36
C ARG A 284 13.15 -23.94 13.56
N GLY A 285 12.37 -24.94 13.96
CA GLY A 285 10.93 -24.77 14.11
C GLY A 285 10.22 -26.05 14.52
N ARG A 286 9.18 -25.93 15.34
CA ARG A 286 8.32 -27.07 15.72
C ARG A 286 7.32 -27.32 14.59
N TYR A 287 7.38 -28.48 13.92
CA TYR A 287 6.41 -29.01 12.92
C TYR A 287 6.57 -28.57 11.45
N PRO A 288 7.66 -28.93 10.76
CA PRO A 288 7.72 -28.79 9.30
C PRO A 288 6.63 -29.65 8.62
N ALA A 289 6.10 -29.17 7.48
CA ALA A 289 5.18 -29.95 6.66
C ALA A 289 5.83 -31.27 6.24
N THR A 290 5.11 -32.37 6.43
CA THR A 290 5.53 -33.71 5.99
C THR A 290 4.97 -34.08 4.61
N GLY A 291 4.18 -33.19 4.00
CA GLY A 291 3.60 -33.35 2.67
C GLY A 291 3.10 -32.01 2.12
N ASP A 292 2.55 -32.04 0.90
CA ASP A 292 2.02 -30.87 0.21
C ASP A 292 0.49 -30.79 0.31
N VAL A 293 -0.04 -29.66 0.76
CA VAL A 293 -1.47 -29.39 0.81
C VAL A 293 -1.89 -28.73 -0.51
N HIS A 294 -2.81 -29.39 -1.21
CA HIS A 294 -3.36 -28.85 -2.44
C HIS A 294 -4.19 -27.60 -2.18
N HIS A 295 -4.12 -26.64 -3.09
CA HIS A 295 -4.82 -25.37 -2.95
C HIS A 295 -6.34 -25.58 -2.79
N ASP A 296 -6.98 -26.54 -3.47
CA ASP A 296 -8.45 -26.75 -3.35
C ASP A 296 -8.95 -27.12 -1.94
N VAL A 297 -8.10 -27.71 -1.09
CA VAL A 297 -8.47 -28.07 0.29
C VAL A 297 -7.97 -27.06 1.31
N LEU A 298 -7.07 -26.15 0.93
CA LEU A 298 -6.39 -25.22 1.84
C LEU A 298 -7.35 -24.44 2.74
N MET A 299 -8.41 -23.85 2.19
CA MET A 299 -9.34 -23.00 2.94
C MET A 299 -10.28 -23.80 3.87
N LYS A 300 -10.24 -25.13 3.83
CA LYS A 300 -10.93 -25.99 4.80
C LYS A 300 -10.13 -26.16 6.09
N LEU A 301 -8.85 -25.79 6.09
CA LEU A 301 -7.96 -25.95 7.24
C LEU A 301 -8.13 -24.76 8.21
N PRO A 302 -8.29 -25.00 9.53
CA PRO A 302 -8.28 -23.91 10.50
C PRO A 302 -6.94 -23.16 10.51
N GLN A 303 -5.83 -23.85 10.22
CA GLN A 303 -4.48 -23.26 10.14
C GLN A 303 -4.38 -22.17 9.08
N PHE A 304 -5.13 -22.29 7.97
CA PHE A 304 -5.18 -21.24 6.95
C PHE A 304 -5.83 -19.98 7.53
N TRP A 305 -6.97 -20.12 8.21
CA TRP A 305 -7.69 -18.99 8.80
C TRP A 305 -6.97 -18.37 10.00
N GLU A 306 -6.25 -19.17 10.79
CA GLU A 306 -5.41 -18.67 11.90
C GLU A 306 -4.25 -17.81 11.37
N LEU A 307 -3.56 -18.28 10.32
CA LEU A 307 -2.52 -17.48 9.65
C LEU A 307 -3.10 -16.25 8.94
N CYS A 308 -4.25 -16.41 8.28
CA CYS A 308 -4.95 -15.31 7.61
C CYS A 308 -5.37 -14.23 8.61
N ALA A 309 -5.94 -14.60 9.76
CA ALA A 309 -6.32 -13.66 10.82
C ALA A 309 -5.09 -12.97 11.42
N THR A 310 -4.01 -13.72 11.67
CA THR A 310 -2.74 -13.14 12.13
C THR A 310 -2.22 -12.09 11.15
N PHE A 311 -2.17 -12.45 9.86
CA PHE A 311 -1.72 -11.57 8.79
C PHE A 311 -2.62 -10.35 8.64
N PHE A 312 -3.94 -10.54 8.66
CA PHE A 312 -4.93 -9.48 8.61
C PHE A 312 -4.73 -8.47 9.74
N CYS A 313 -4.58 -8.93 10.99
CA CYS A 313 -4.40 -8.06 12.14
C CYS A 313 -3.09 -7.26 12.05
N VAL A 314 -1.97 -7.93 11.77
CA VAL A 314 -0.65 -7.27 11.64
C VAL A 314 -0.66 -6.24 10.51
N SER A 315 -1.22 -6.59 9.35
CA SER A 315 -1.31 -5.70 8.20
C SER A 315 -2.25 -4.52 8.45
N SER A 316 -3.36 -4.72 9.17
CA SER A 316 -4.32 -3.65 9.48
C SER A 316 -3.66 -2.53 10.30
N GLY A 317 -2.85 -2.88 11.31
CA GLY A 317 -2.15 -1.89 12.13
C GLY A 317 -1.15 -1.04 11.33
N GLY A 318 -0.32 -1.67 10.50
CA GLY A 318 0.66 -0.94 9.69
C GLY A 318 0.02 -0.09 8.58
N LEU A 319 -1.02 -0.61 7.91
CA LEU A 319 -1.77 0.11 6.88
C LEU A 319 -2.55 1.29 7.46
N ALA A 320 -3.10 1.15 8.68
CA ALA A 320 -3.72 2.24 9.40
C ALA A 320 -2.74 3.41 9.60
N LEU A 321 -1.54 3.16 10.13
CA LEU A 321 -0.52 4.21 10.32
C LEU A 321 -0.11 4.88 9.00
N LEU A 322 0.11 4.08 7.94
CA LEU A 322 0.46 4.63 6.62
C LEU A 322 -0.63 5.55 6.05
N SER A 323 -1.91 5.21 6.27
CA SER A 323 -3.04 5.96 5.71
C SER A 323 -3.16 7.40 6.21
N VAL A 324 -2.62 7.69 7.40
CA VAL A 324 -2.68 9.02 8.03
C VAL A 324 -1.32 9.55 8.44
N ALA A 325 -0.21 9.02 7.91
CA ALA A 325 1.13 9.31 8.41
C ALA A 325 1.45 10.81 8.52
N LYS A 326 1.26 11.58 7.43
CA LYS A 326 1.51 13.04 7.44
C LYS A 326 0.51 13.79 8.33
N PRO A 327 -0.82 13.59 8.21
CA PRO A 327 -1.79 14.19 9.14
C PRO A 327 -1.52 13.87 10.61
N LEU A 328 -1.19 12.62 10.95
CA LEU A 328 -0.85 12.17 12.29
C LEU A 328 0.34 12.97 12.83
N MET A 329 1.40 13.16 12.04
CA MET A 329 2.56 13.94 12.44
C MET A 329 2.20 15.42 12.71
N LEU A 330 1.51 16.06 11.77
CA LEU A 330 1.22 17.49 11.87
C LEU A 330 0.16 17.80 12.92
N GLN A 331 -0.93 17.04 12.98
CA GLN A 331 -2.02 17.28 13.94
C GLN A 331 -1.58 16.96 15.37
N THR A 332 -0.74 15.95 15.56
CA THR A 332 -0.36 15.54 16.91
C THR A 332 0.67 16.46 17.54
N PHE A 333 1.61 16.99 16.74
CA PHE A 333 2.83 17.61 17.29
C PHE A 333 3.10 19.04 16.83
N ALA A 334 2.54 19.51 15.70
CA ALA A 334 2.90 20.82 15.16
C ALA A 334 2.49 22.00 16.06
N SER A 335 1.43 21.86 16.86
CA SER A 335 1.02 22.91 17.81
C SER A 335 1.91 22.97 19.04
N THR A 336 2.49 21.85 19.47
CA THR A 336 3.31 21.78 20.70
C THR A 336 4.79 22.05 20.43
N ILE A 337 5.32 21.57 19.30
CA ILE A 337 6.74 21.71 18.92
C ILE A 337 6.88 22.24 17.48
N PRO A 338 6.35 23.43 17.17
CA PRO A 338 6.26 23.97 15.80
C PRO A 338 7.61 24.18 15.10
N SER A 339 8.68 24.44 15.87
CA SER A 339 10.03 24.59 15.32
C SER A 339 10.60 23.28 14.78
N LEU A 340 10.16 22.13 15.33
CA LEU A 340 10.62 20.81 14.92
C LEU A 340 9.66 20.17 13.91
N VAL A 341 8.35 20.37 14.05
CA VAL A 341 7.35 19.67 13.24
C VAL A 341 6.79 20.58 12.16
N THR A 342 7.44 20.51 10.99
CA THR A 342 7.08 21.24 9.78
C THR A 342 6.41 20.33 8.75
N PRO A 343 5.75 20.88 7.70
CA PRO A 343 5.24 20.09 6.58
C PRO A 343 6.31 19.20 5.93
N ALA A 344 7.57 19.66 5.90
CA ALA A 344 8.70 18.88 5.39
C ALA A 344 9.01 17.66 6.28
N VAL A 345 8.96 17.82 7.61
CA VAL A 345 9.09 16.69 8.55
C VAL A 345 7.93 15.71 8.41
N GLY A 346 6.71 16.20 8.18
CA GLY A 346 5.57 15.34 7.85
C GLY A 346 5.81 14.48 6.61
N SER A 347 6.39 15.04 5.54
CA SER A 347 6.78 14.28 4.35
C SER A 347 7.95 13.32 4.61
N ALA A 348 8.95 13.74 5.38
CA ALA A 348 10.09 12.90 5.78
C ALA A 348 9.64 11.70 6.61
N PHE A 349 8.63 11.87 7.47
CA PHE A 349 8.04 10.79 8.24
C PHE A 349 7.41 9.72 7.33
N VAL A 350 6.67 10.12 6.28
CA VAL A 350 6.12 9.17 5.29
C VAL A 350 7.24 8.35 4.63
N MET A 351 8.34 9.00 4.24
CA MET A 351 9.51 8.31 3.68
C MET A 351 10.17 7.37 4.69
N ALA A 352 10.27 7.76 5.96
CA ALA A 352 10.80 6.92 7.02
C ALA A 352 9.96 5.66 7.24
N LEU A 353 8.62 5.77 7.20
CA LEU A 353 7.74 4.61 7.26
C LEU A 353 7.93 3.69 6.04
N ALA A 354 8.06 4.24 4.84
CA ALA A 354 8.34 3.46 3.62
C ALA A 354 9.69 2.71 3.71
N ALA A 355 10.73 3.38 4.22
CA ALA A 355 12.03 2.75 4.48
C ALA A 355 11.95 1.67 5.56
N GLY A 356 11.17 1.91 6.63
CA GLY A 356 10.79 0.91 7.63
C GLY A 356 10.15 -0.32 7.00
N ASN A 357 9.17 -0.12 6.11
CA ASN A 357 8.53 -1.22 5.40
C ASN A 357 9.51 -2.04 4.56
N LEU A 358 10.38 -1.37 3.80
CA LEU A 358 11.38 -2.03 2.96
C LEU A 358 12.40 -2.80 3.80
N SER A 359 12.96 -2.18 4.84
CA SER A 359 13.94 -2.82 5.72
C SER A 359 13.35 -4.04 6.43
N GLY A 360 12.10 -3.95 6.89
CA GLY A 360 11.38 -5.06 7.50
C GLY A 360 11.25 -6.29 6.60
N ARG A 361 11.07 -6.09 5.29
CA ARG A 361 11.00 -7.17 4.29
C ARG A 361 12.29 -7.98 4.17
N LEU A 362 13.42 -7.44 4.61
CA LEU A 362 14.71 -8.14 4.62
C LEU A 362 15.09 -8.61 6.03
N PHE A 363 14.89 -7.75 7.03
CA PHE A 363 15.28 -8.00 8.41
C PHE A 363 14.54 -9.18 9.04
N TRP A 364 13.21 -9.19 9.03
CA TRP A 364 12.42 -10.22 9.72
C TRP A 364 12.61 -11.62 9.12
N PRO A 365 12.72 -11.80 7.79
CA PRO A 365 13.05 -13.11 7.22
C PRO A 365 14.46 -13.62 7.58
N LEU A 366 15.44 -12.73 7.77
CA LEU A 366 16.77 -13.12 8.26
C LEU A 366 16.70 -13.59 9.71
N ILE A 367 15.96 -12.89 10.56
CA ILE A 367 15.73 -13.31 11.95
C ILE A 367 15.04 -14.69 12.00
N ALA A 368 14.02 -14.90 11.16
CA ALA A 368 13.27 -16.16 11.12
C ALA A 368 14.09 -17.38 10.72
N GLN A 369 15.18 -17.21 9.96
CA GLN A 369 16.08 -18.32 9.65
C GLN A 369 16.77 -18.86 10.90
N ASN A 370 17.08 -17.97 11.85
CA ASN A 370 17.87 -18.31 13.03
C ASN A 370 16.99 -18.82 14.18
N ILE A 371 15.82 -18.20 14.40
CA ILE A 371 14.96 -18.46 15.56
C ILE A 371 13.64 -19.18 15.23
N GLY A 372 13.33 -19.33 13.94
CA GLY A 372 12.14 -20.02 13.45
C GLY A 372 10.91 -19.15 13.25
N PHE A 373 10.08 -19.52 12.27
CA PHE A 373 8.86 -18.77 11.89
C PHE A 373 7.94 -18.48 13.08
N ARG A 374 7.63 -19.48 13.89
CA ARG A 374 6.67 -19.32 15.00
C ARG A 374 7.16 -18.30 16.03
N THR A 375 8.43 -18.40 16.41
CA THR A 375 9.07 -17.49 17.38
C THR A 375 9.13 -16.07 16.82
N THR A 376 9.48 -15.92 15.54
CA THR A 376 9.55 -14.62 14.88
C THR A 376 8.19 -13.94 14.84
N VAL A 377 7.12 -14.65 14.44
CA VAL A 377 5.78 -14.05 14.39
C VAL A 377 5.26 -13.68 15.79
N HIS A 378 5.56 -14.47 16.82
CA HIS A 378 5.27 -14.07 18.21
C HIS A 378 6.06 -12.82 18.64
N ALA A 379 7.35 -12.74 18.32
CA ALA A 379 8.16 -11.56 18.62
C ALA A 379 7.62 -10.31 17.91
N MET A 380 7.24 -10.44 16.64
CA MET A 380 6.63 -9.38 15.83
C MET A 380 5.31 -8.90 16.43
N THR A 381 4.39 -9.81 16.74
CA THR A 381 3.07 -9.45 17.29
C THR A 381 3.18 -8.88 18.71
N ALA A 382 4.01 -9.45 19.57
CA ALA A 382 4.22 -8.95 20.93
C ALA A 382 4.87 -7.56 20.94
N SER A 383 5.95 -7.37 20.17
CA SER A 383 6.61 -6.07 20.07
C SER A 383 5.69 -5.00 19.47
N SER A 384 4.94 -5.32 18.40
CA SER A 384 3.97 -4.39 17.82
C SER A 384 2.89 -3.98 18.83
N ALA A 385 2.38 -4.92 19.64
CA ALA A 385 1.40 -4.61 20.69
C ALA A 385 1.97 -3.61 21.71
N VAL A 386 3.20 -3.83 22.18
CA VAL A 386 3.88 -2.92 23.12
C VAL A 386 4.10 -1.55 22.49
N LEU A 387 4.57 -1.49 21.24
CA LEU A 387 4.82 -0.23 20.54
C LEU A 387 3.54 0.59 20.38
N PHE A 388 2.45 -0.02 19.92
CA PHE A 388 1.15 0.66 19.78
C PHE A 388 0.61 1.16 21.12
N MET A 389 0.72 0.36 22.18
CA MET A 389 0.28 0.73 23.53
C MET A 389 1.13 1.84 24.15
N ALA A 390 2.41 1.93 23.80
CA ALA A 390 3.32 2.97 24.26
C ALA A 390 3.13 4.30 23.54
N MET A 391 2.70 4.31 22.28
CA MET A 391 2.59 5.54 21.47
C MET A 391 1.74 6.65 22.12
N PRO A 392 0.55 6.40 22.71
CA PRO A 392 -0.18 7.43 23.46
C PRO A 392 0.63 8.04 24.60
N THR A 393 1.36 7.23 25.37
CA THR A 393 2.20 7.75 26.47
C THR A 393 3.37 8.60 25.96
N LEU A 394 3.86 8.33 24.74
CA LEU A 394 4.87 9.18 24.09
C LEU A 394 4.28 10.52 23.65
N ILE A 395 3.03 10.52 23.17
CA ILE A 395 2.29 11.75 22.84
C ILE A 395 2.12 12.60 24.10
N ASP A 396 1.64 12.01 25.20
CA ASP A 396 1.49 12.68 26.50
C ASP A 396 2.82 13.24 27.03
N ALA A 397 3.92 12.51 26.83
CA ALA A 397 5.25 12.96 27.22
C ALA A 397 5.74 14.16 26.38
N VAL A 398 5.41 14.23 25.08
CA VAL A 398 5.67 15.44 24.28
C VAL A 398 4.83 16.61 24.81
N ALA A 399 3.55 16.37 25.14
CA ALA A 399 2.64 17.40 25.65
C ALA A 399 3.17 18.06 26.93
N SER A 400 3.67 17.24 27.85
CA SER A 400 4.09 17.65 29.19
C SER A 400 5.52 18.17 29.25
N THR A 401 6.46 17.54 28.55
CA THR A 401 7.88 17.89 28.65
C THR A 401 8.36 18.87 27.57
N GLN A 402 7.66 18.92 26.42
CA GLN A 402 8.05 19.69 25.23
C GLN A 402 9.49 19.38 24.75
N THR A 403 10.03 18.20 25.10
CA THR A 403 11.36 17.76 24.65
C THR A 403 11.29 16.94 23.36
N PRO A 404 12.34 16.95 22.52
CA PRO A 404 12.37 16.15 21.28
C PRO A 404 12.44 14.63 21.49
N ALA A 405 12.85 14.14 22.67
CA ALA A 405 13.15 12.73 22.87
C ALA A 405 11.92 11.80 22.74
N PRO A 406 10.78 12.06 23.40
CA PRO A 406 9.57 11.25 23.21
C PRO A 406 9.02 11.32 21.77
N PHE A 407 9.20 12.46 21.11
CA PHE A 407 8.86 12.64 19.69
C PHE A 407 9.68 11.70 18.78
N TYR A 408 11.00 11.62 18.97
CA TYR A 408 11.84 10.68 18.21
C TYR A 408 11.53 9.22 18.54
N ALA A 409 11.19 8.90 19.80
CA ALA A 409 10.72 7.57 20.18
C ALA A 409 9.39 7.20 19.49
N PHE A 410 8.48 8.16 19.31
CA PHE A 410 7.23 7.96 18.56
C PHE A 410 7.51 7.64 17.09
N ILE A 411 8.42 8.38 16.45
CA ILE A 411 8.85 8.12 15.07
C ILE A 411 9.45 6.71 14.97
N GLY A 412 10.39 6.38 15.86
CA GLY A 412 11.04 5.06 15.90
C GLY A 412 10.02 3.92 16.08
N SER A 413 9.04 4.10 16.96
CA SER A 413 7.96 3.14 17.20
C SER A 413 7.12 2.93 15.95
N SER A 414 6.74 4.02 15.26
CA SER A 414 5.96 3.96 14.02
C SER A 414 6.72 3.23 12.91
N VAL A 415 8.00 3.53 12.73
CA VAL A 415 8.88 2.87 11.75
C VAL A 415 9.03 1.38 12.07
N ALA A 416 9.19 1.01 13.34
CA ALA A 416 9.29 -0.38 13.78
C ALA A 416 7.99 -1.17 13.53
N ILE A 417 6.82 -0.57 13.80
CA ILE A 417 5.52 -1.18 13.48
C ILE A 417 5.38 -1.41 11.97
N VAL A 418 5.73 -0.43 11.14
CA VAL A 418 5.63 -0.55 9.69
C VAL A 418 6.67 -1.54 9.12
N SER A 419 7.82 -1.68 9.79
CA SER A 419 8.80 -2.74 9.53
C SER A 419 8.23 -4.13 9.84
N ILE A 420 7.52 -4.30 10.96
CA ILE A 420 6.84 -5.56 11.31
C ILE A 420 5.82 -5.93 10.24
N MET A 421 5.02 -4.96 9.77
CA MET A 421 4.11 -5.20 8.65
C MET A 421 4.87 -5.69 7.41
N GLY A 422 5.91 -4.97 6.97
CA GLY A 422 6.72 -5.36 5.81
C GLY A 422 7.35 -6.75 5.96
N GLY A 423 7.84 -7.06 7.17
CA GLY A 423 8.34 -8.37 7.54
C GLY A 423 7.32 -9.48 7.41
N MET A 424 6.05 -9.21 7.79
CA MET A 424 4.99 -10.22 7.72
C MET A 424 4.67 -10.58 6.26
N TYR A 425 4.59 -9.59 5.36
CA TYR A 425 4.45 -9.84 3.91
C TYR A 425 5.60 -10.67 3.35
N ALA A 426 6.83 -10.40 3.78
CA ALA A 426 8.01 -11.11 3.32
C ALA A 426 8.14 -12.53 3.89
N LEU A 427 7.72 -12.73 5.14
CA LEU A 427 7.88 -13.99 5.86
C LEU A 427 6.80 -15.02 5.50
N LEU A 428 5.57 -14.56 5.28
CA LEU A 428 4.38 -15.39 5.16
C LEU A 428 4.47 -16.45 4.05
N PRO A 429 4.95 -16.17 2.82
CA PRO A 429 5.05 -17.20 1.78
C PRO A 429 6.02 -18.34 2.15
N ALA A 430 7.13 -18.00 2.78
CA ALA A 430 8.08 -19.00 3.26
C ALA A 430 7.51 -19.79 4.44
N TYR A 431 6.73 -19.14 5.31
CA TYR A 431 6.05 -19.81 6.42
C TYR A 431 4.96 -20.76 5.90
N GLU A 432 4.17 -20.36 4.92
CA GLU A 432 3.20 -21.21 4.23
C GLU A 432 3.88 -22.39 3.53
N SER A 433 5.01 -22.17 2.83
CA SER A 433 5.80 -23.25 2.24
C SER A 433 6.23 -24.27 3.28
N TRP A 434 6.59 -23.79 4.47
CA TRP A 434 7.01 -24.63 5.58
C TRP A 434 5.83 -25.33 6.27
N LYS A 435 4.63 -24.74 6.27
CA LYS A 435 3.43 -25.26 6.95
C LYS A 435 2.57 -26.17 6.08
N PHE A 436 2.42 -25.83 4.81
CA PHE A 436 1.53 -26.45 3.84
C PHE A 436 2.28 -27.16 2.70
N GLY A 437 3.61 -27.12 2.71
CA GLY A 437 4.45 -27.72 1.68
C GLY A 437 4.79 -26.75 0.53
N PRO A 438 5.93 -26.95 -0.15
CA PRO A 438 6.41 -26.06 -1.20
C PRO A 438 5.68 -26.15 -2.54
N LYS A 439 5.04 -27.27 -2.88
CA LYS A 439 4.54 -27.54 -4.24
C LYS A 439 3.50 -26.52 -4.71
N TYR A 440 2.57 -26.15 -3.83
CA TYR A 440 1.44 -25.26 -4.14
C TYR A 440 1.56 -23.87 -3.52
N VAL A 441 2.75 -23.50 -3.01
CA VAL A 441 2.93 -22.29 -2.18
C VAL A 441 2.41 -21.01 -2.84
N GLY A 442 2.62 -20.78 -4.13
CA GLY A 442 2.16 -19.54 -4.76
C GLY A 442 0.64 -19.47 -4.92
N SER A 443 -0.03 -20.58 -5.21
CA SER A 443 -1.50 -20.62 -5.25
C SER A 443 -2.09 -20.52 -3.85
N ASN A 444 -1.44 -21.15 -2.86
CA ASN A 444 -1.85 -21.05 -1.46
C ASN A 444 -1.71 -19.61 -0.96
N HIS A 445 -0.56 -18.98 -1.24
CA HIS A 445 -0.27 -17.60 -0.89
C HIS A 445 -1.21 -16.62 -1.60
N GLY A 446 -1.52 -16.88 -2.88
CA GLY A 446 -2.45 -16.07 -3.64
C GLY A 446 -3.82 -15.92 -2.95
N ARG A 447 -4.30 -16.98 -2.27
CA ARG A 447 -5.53 -16.89 -1.47
C ARG A 447 -5.36 -16.18 -0.14
N MET A 448 -4.17 -16.27 0.46
CA MET A 448 -3.85 -15.55 1.70
C MET A 448 -3.87 -14.03 1.50
N LEU A 449 -3.60 -13.55 0.28
CA LEU A 449 -3.65 -12.13 -0.06
C LEU A 449 -5.05 -11.52 0.06
N LEU A 450 -6.13 -12.31 0.10
CA LEU A 450 -7.46 -11.80 0.48
C LEU A 450 -7.47 -11.20 1.90
N GLY A 451 -6.68 -11.77 2.82
CA GLY A 451 -6.50 -11.21 4.16
C GLY A 451 -5.82 -9.84 4.13
N SER A 452 -4.84 -9.64 3.24
CA SER A 452 -4.23 -8.32 3.01
C SER A 452 -5.23 -7.32 2.44
N THR A 453 -6.03 -7.72 1.46
CA THR A 453 -7.08 -6.87 0.89
C THR A 453 -8.10 -6.44 1.94
N ALA A 454 -8.56 -7.39 2.77
CA ALA A 454 -9.44 -7.07 3.88
C ALA A 454 -8.78 -6.10 4.88
N ALA A 455 -7.49 -6.29 5.18
CA ALA A 455 -6.74 -5.43 6.10
C ALA A 455 -6.55 -4.00 5.56
N ALA A 456 -6.35 -3.84 4.26
CA ALA A 456 -6.22 -2.54 3.60
C ALA A 456 -7.49 -1.70 3.67
N ILE A 457 -8.65 -2.34 3.82
CA ILE A 457 -9.93 -1.68 4.06
C ILE A 457 -10.12 -1.47 5.57
N ALA A 458 -10.05 -2.56 6.34
CA ALA A 458 -10.41 -2.55 7.76
C ALA A 458 -9.49 -1.64 8.61
N GLY A 459 -8.17 -1.67 8.38
CA GLY A 459 -7.20 -0.90 9.17
C GLY A 459 -7.44 0.61 9.08
N PRO A 460 -7.33 1.22 7.88
CA PRO A 460 -7.61 2.64 7.68
C PRO A 460 -9.03 3.05 8.10
N THR A 461 -10.06 2.27 7.76
CA THR A 461 -11.44 2.58 8.16
C THR A 461 -11.59 2.61 9.67
N LEU A 462 -11.10 1.58 10.38
CA LEU A 462 -11.17 1.54 11.85
C LEU A 462 -10.46 2.74 12.48
N LEU A 463 -9.28 3.09 11.97
CA LEU A 463 -8.53 4.26 12.45
C LEU A 463 -9.31 5.55 12.24
N LEU A 464 -9.85 5.77 11.04
CA LEU A 464 -10.54 7.00 10.69
C LEU A 464 -11.84 7.15 11.48
N THR A 465 -12.61 6.06 11.65
CA THR A 465 -13.85 6.08 12.46
C THR A 465 -13.57 6.38 13.93
N LEU A 466 -12.54 5.76 14.52
CA LEU A 466 -12.20 6.00 15.92
C LEU A 466 -11.65 7.42 16.16
N ARG A 467 -10.83 7.92 15.22
CA ARG A 467 -10.32 9.29 15.21
C ARG A 467 -11.46 10.30 15.09
N GLU A 468 -12.38 10.09 14.16
CA GLU A 468 -13.55 10.95 13.94
C GLU A 468 -14.39 11.03 15.22
N LYS A 469 -14.70 9.88 15.83
CA LYS A 469 -15.42 9.81 17.11
C LYS A 469 -14.69 10.57 18.23
N SER A 470 -13.37 10.43 18.31
CA SER A 470 -12.54 11.16 19.28
C SER A 470 -12.57 12.67 19.03
N THR A 471 -12.51 13.07 17.76
CA THR A 471 -12.54 14.47 17.32
C THR A 471 -13.87 15.13 17.63
N GLN A 472 -14.98 14.46 17.34
CA GLN A 472 -16.33 14.93 17.70
C GLN A 472 -16.53 15.03 19.22
N GLY A 473 -16.01 14.07 19.98
CA GLY A 473 -15.99 14.12 21.43
C GLY A 473 -15.23 15.36 21.95
N ALA A 474 -14.04 15.61 21.41
CA ALA A 474 -13.24 16.78 21.77
C ALA A 474 -13.93 18.11 21.42
N PHE A 475 -14.57 18.20 20.26
CA PHE A 475 -15.37 19.39 19.89
C PHE A 475 -16.51 19.63 20.87
N ARG A 476 -17.30 18.60 21.18
CA ARG A 476 -18.41 18.70 22.14
C ARG A 476 -17.90 19.17 23.51
N ASP A 477 -16.80 18.59 23.99
CA ASP A 477 -16.24 18.90 25.30
C ASP A 477 -15.63 20.31 25.36
N LEU A 478 -15.09 20.82 24.23
CA LEU A 478 -14.63 22.21 24.10
C LEU A 478 -15.79 23.19 24.03
N LEU A 479 -16.78 22.96 23.17
CA LEU A 479 -17.94 23.84 23.01
C LEU A 479 -18.72 24.00 24.32
N ALA A 480 -18.74 22.96 25.17
CA ALA A 480 -19.35 23.02 26.49
C ALA A 480 -18.58 23.91 27.51
N LYS A 481 -17.33 24.26 27.23
CA LYS A 481 -16.44 25.04 28.13
C LYS A 481 -16.15 26.45 27.62
N VAL A 482 -16.33 26.71 26.33
CA VAL A 482 -16.05 28.02 25.73
C VAL A 482 -17.15 29.01 26.13
N ASP A 483 -16.74 30.22 26.51
CA ASP A 483 -17.65 31.34 26.75
C ASP A 483 -18.34 31.75 25.42
N PRO A 484 -19.69 31.79 25.36
CA PRO A 484 -20.41 32.12 24.13
C PRO A 484 -20.04 33.48 23.53
N ALA A 485 -19.77 34.51 24.35
CA ALA A 485 -19.44 35.85 23.88
C ALA A 485 -18.02 35.88 23.28
N VAL A 486 -17.08 35.14 23.87
CA VAL A 486 -15.72 34.99 23.33
C VAL A 486 -15.73 34.23 22.00
N PHE A 487 -16.55 33.18 21.91
CA PHE A 487 -16.73 32.40 20.68
C PHE A 487 -17.28 33.28 19.55
N GLU A 488 -18.38 33.99 19.81
CA GLU A 488 -19.01 34.86 18.83
C GLU A 488 -18.08 35.99 18.39
N GLY A 489 -17.33 36.59 19.32
CA GLY A 489 -16.32 37.58 19.01
C GLY A 489 -15.19 37.06 18.12
N ARG A 490 -14.77 35.79 18.25
CA ARG A 490 -13.72 35.19 17.42
C ARG A 490 -14.20 34.78 16.04
N PHE A 491 -15.36 34.15 15.95
CA PHE A 491 -15.80 33.47 14.73
C PHE A 491 -16.90 34.22 13.98
N GLY A 492 -17.53 35.23 14.59
CA GLY A 492 -18.60 36.03 14.00
C GLY A 492 -19.89 35.24 13.76
N ILE A 493 -20.10 34.16 14.51
CA ILE A 493 -21.29 33.31 14.45
C ILE A 493 -21.70 32.89 15.88
N ALA A 494 -22.98 32.59 16.07
CA ALA A 494 -23.47 32.11 17.35
C ALA A 494 -22.95 30.69 17.66
N LEU A 495 -22.82 30.36 18.95
CA LEU A 495 -22.37 29.03 19.39
C LEU A 495 -23.32 27.90 18.93
N SER A 496 -24.61 28.20 18.73
CA SER A 496 -25.59 27.25 18.18
C SER A 496 -25.24 26.78 16.76
N ASP A 497 -24.56 27.62 16.00
CA ASP A 497 -24.23 27.40 14.58
C ASP A 497 -22.82 26.82 14.42
N ALA A 498 -22.15 26.53 15.53
CA ALA A 498 -20.78 26.01 15.55
C ALA A 498 -20.63 24.71 14.74
N ASN A 499 -21.64 23.82 14.76
CA ASN A 499 -21.58 22.54 14.06
C ASN A 499 -21.44 22.70 12.54
N GLU A 500 -22.12 23.68 11.94
CA GLU A 500 -22.01 23.96 10.52
C GLU A 500 -20.61 24.51 10.17
N ALA A 501 -20.10 25.42 11.00
CA ALA A 501 -18.75 25.97 10.84
C ALA A 501 -17.63 24.95 11.11
N ILE A 502 -17.86 23.94 11.96
CA ILE A 502 -16.96 22.79 12.14
C ILE A 502 -16.98 21.91 10.88
N SER A 503 -18.17 21.62 10.33
CA SER A 503 -18.32 20.78 9.14
C SER A 503 -17.64 21.36 7.89
N THR A 504 -17.58 22.70 7.80
CA THR A 504 -16.91 23.44 6.72
C THR A 504 -15.42 23.69 7.00
N GLY A 505 -14.90 23.25 8.16
CA GLY A 505 -13.50 23.42 8.55
C GLY A 505 -13.11 24.83 8.98
N ARG A 506 -14.06 25.78 9.06
CA ARG A 506 -13.83 27.14 9.59
C ARG A 506 -13.43 27.10 11.06
N ILE A 507 -13.97 26.15 11.81
CA ILE A 507 -13.61 25.89 13.21
C ILE A 507 -12.83 24.58 13.30
N THR A 508 -11.70 24.63 14.00
CA THR A 508 -10.79 23.49 14.23
C THR A 508 -10.62 23.29 15.73
N LEU A 509 -10.23 22.09 16.17
CA LEU A 509 -9.93 21.87 17.60
C LEU A 509 -8.87 22.85 18.12
N LYS A 510 -7.86 23.15 17.29
CA LYS A 510 -6.80 24.09 17.61
C LYS A 510 -7.35 25.50 17.86
N ASN A 511 -7.99 26.12 16.87
CA ASN A 511 -8.46 27.51 17.01
C ASN A 511 -9.57 27.66 18.06
N LEU A 512 -10.32 26.59 18.34
CA LEU A 512 -11.30 26.57 19.42
C LEU A 512 -10.62 26.46 20.79
N SER A 513 -9.58 25.65 20.92
CA SER A 513 -8.82 25.51 22.18
C SER A 513 -8.06 26.77 22.57
N GLU A 514 -7.66 27.60 21.60
CA GLU A 514 -7.03 28.92 21.83
C GLU A 514 -7.95 29.89 22.60
N LEU A 515 -9.27 29.65 22.62
CA LEU A 515 -10.22 30.45 23.40
C LEU A 515 -10.20 30.12 24.90
N ILE A 516 -9.58 29.01 25.31
CA ILE A 516 -9.50 28.55 26.70
C ILE A 516 -8.03 28.65 27.16
N PRO A 517 -7.66 29.66 27.97
CA PRO A 517 -6.28 29.86 28.39
C PRO A 517 -5.69 28.64 29.11
N GLY A 518 -4.47 28.25 28.72
CA GLY A 518 -3.73 27.15 29.34
C GLY A 518 -4.17 25.74 28.93
N LEU A 519 -5.16 25.62 28.03
CA LEU A 519 -5.56 24.32 27.51
C LEU A 519 -4.58 23.82 26.46
N ILE A 520 -4.12 22.58 26.61
CA ILE A 520 -3.33 21.89 25.57
C ILE A 520 -4.27 21.55 24.41
N ASP A 521 -3.81 21.81 23.17
CA ASP A 521 -4.53 21.52 21.94
C ASP A 521 -5.04 20.06 21.91
N PRO A 522 -6.37 19.83 21.99
CA PRO A 522 -6.91 18.47 22.06
C PRO A 522 -6.70 17.65 20.79
N SER A 523 -6.37 18.28 19.66
CA SER A 523 -6.05 17.57 18.42
C SER A 523 -4.84 16.64 18.56
N MET A 524 -3.99 16.89 19.55
CA MET A 524 -2.91 16.01 19.98
C MET A 524 -3.38 14.59 20.33
N PHE A 525 -4.54 14.47 20.97
CA PHE A 525 -4.95 13.23 21.63
C PHE A 525 -5.98 12.43 20.82
N VAL A 526 -6.40 12.92 19.65
CA VAL A 526 -7.48 12.29 18.86
C VAL A 526 -7.16 10.88 18.37
N TYR A 527 -5.88 10.49 18.36
CA TYR A 527 -5.42 9.17 17.95
C TYR A 527 -5.26 8.16 19.10
N HIS A 528 -5.44 8.55 20.37
CA HIS A 528 -5.20 7.65 21.52
C HIS A 528 -6.04 6.37 21.46
N SER A 529 -7.35 6.51 21.30
CA SER A 529 -8.28 5.38 21.22
C SER A 529 -7.91 4.43 20.07
N THR A 530 -7.54 4.99 18.92
CA THR A 530 -7.06 4.24 17.77
C THR A 530 -5.79 3.46 18.10
N LEU A 531 -4.77 4.11 18.65
CA LEU A 531 -3.47 3.48 18.91
C LEU A 531 -3.59 2.35 19.92
N TYR A 532 -4.34 2.56 21.01
CA TYR A 532 -4.66 1.49 21.95
C TYR A 532 -5.42 0.34 21.30
N THR A 533 -6.42 0.64 20.46
CA THR A 533 -7.19 -0.38 19.74
C THR A 533 -6.27 -1.19 18.81
N MET A 534 -5.35 -0.56 18.11
CA MET A 534 -4.37 -1.28 17.26
C MET A 534 -3.45 -2.17 18.09
N GLY A 535 -3.06 -1.74 19.30
CA GLY A 535 -2.35 -2.60 20.25
C GLY A 535 -3.15 -3.85 20.63
N VAL A 536 -4.46 -3.71 20.87
CA VAL A 536 -5.34 -4.86 21.14
C VAL A 536 -5.45 -5.78 19.92
N VAL A 537 -5.55 -5.22 18.71
CA VAL A 537 -5.53 -6.00 17.46
C VAL A 537 -4.25 -6.82 17.32
N MET A 538 -3.09 -6.29 17.74
CA MET A 538 -1.83 -7.05 17.77
C MET A 538 -1.85 -8.20 18.79
N LEU A 539 -2.48 -8.00 19.96
CA LEU A 539 -2.68 -9.07 20.95
C LEU A 539 -3.61 -10.17 20.41
N VAL A 540 -4.65 -9.80 19.67
CA VAL A 540 -5.51 -10.76 18.95
C VAL A 540 -4.68 -11.54 17.93
N ALA A 541 -3.83 -10.88 17.15
CA ALA A 541 -2.92 -11.53 16.20
C ALA A 541 -1.99 -12.54 16.89
N MET A 542 -1.45 -12.18 18.06
CA MET A 542 -0.61 -13.08 18.85
C MET A 542 -1.39 -14.30 19.34
N GLY A 543 -2.61 -14.08 19.84
CA GLY A 543 -3.49 -15.13 20.34
C GLY A 543 -3.96 -16.09 19.24
N THR A 544 -4.32 -15.58 18.06
CA THR A 544 -4.70 -16.42 16.91
C THR A 544 -3.52 -17.23 16.41
N HIS A 545 -2.34 -16.62 16.29
CA HIS A 545 -1.13 -17.32 15.89
C HIS A 545 -0.67 -18.37 16.91
N TYR A 546 -0.84 -18.11 18.22
CA TYR A 546 -0.45 -19.05 19.26
C TYR A 546 -1.18 -20.40 19.13
N ARG A 547 -2.44 -20.37 18.65
CA ARG A 547 -3.30 -21.55 18.45
C ARG A 547 -2.87 -22.44 17.28
N LEU A 548 -1.92 -22.01 16.45
CA LEU A 548 -1.53 -22.70 15.23
C LEU A 548 -1.01 -24.14 15.50
N LYS A 549 -1.84 -25.13 15.16
CA LYS A 549 -1.55 -26.58 15.33
C LYS A 549 -0.91 -27.21 14.08
N PRO A 550 -0.25 -28.38 14.18
CA PRO A 550 0.21 -29.14 13.02
C PRO A 550 -0.93 -29.44 12.03
N VAL A 551 -0.61 -29.61 10.75
CA VAL A 551 -1.58 -30.04 9.73
C VAL A 551 -1.74 -31.56 9.83
N ASP A 552 -2.99 -32.03 9.88
CA ASP A 552 -3.32 -33.46 9.88
C ASP A 552 -2.95 -34.08 8.52
N SER A 553 -2.32 -35.27 8.57
CA SER A 553 -1.79 -35.95 7.38
C SER A 553 -2.85 -36.26 6.32
N LYS A 554 -4.12 -36.35 6.68
CA LYS A 554 -5.22 -36.57 5.73
C LYS A 554 -5.40 -35.44 4.71
N TYR A 555 -4.87 -34.24 5.00
CA TYR A 555 -4.93 -33.09 4.09
C TYR A 555 -3.74 -33.01 3.14
N PHE A 556 -2.72 -33.85 3.33
CA PHE A 556 -1.61 -33.94 2.39
C PHE A 556 -2.04 -34.71 1.14
N GLU A 557 -1.56 -34.23 0.00
CA GLU A 557 -1.77 -34.87 -1.28
C GLU A 557 -1.19 -36.29 -1.29
N THR A 558 -2.02 -37.28 -1.66
CA THR A 558 -1.55 -38.66 -1.80
C THR A 558 -0.80 -38.85 -3.12
N PRO A 559 0.09 -39.86 -3.25
CA PRO A 559 0.79 -40.14 -4.49
C PRO A 559 -0.15 -40.34 -5.69
N GLU A 560 -1.31 -40.96 -5.47
CA GLU A 560 -2.35 -41.16 -6.48
C GLU A 560 -2.96 -39.82 -6.93
N GLN A 561 -3.34 -38.95 -6.00
CA GLN A 561 -3.84 -37.60 -6.31
C GLN A 561 -2.78 -36.77 -7.06
N ALA A 562 -1.51 -36.89 -6.66
CA ALA A 562 -0.40 -36.23 -7.33
C ALA A 562 -0.24 -36.71 -8.78
N ALA A 563 -0.37 -38.03 -9.03
CA ALA A 563 -0.29 -38.61 -10.37
C ALA A 563 -1.45 -38.16 -11.27
N ILE A 564 -2.69 -38.17 -10.75
CA ILE A 564 -3.88 -37.68 -11.46
C ILE A 564 -3.70 -36.21 -11.88
N ARG A 565 -3.18 -35.37 -10.97
CA ARG A 565 -2.97 -33.94 -11.23
C ARG A 565 -1.79 -33.65 -12.15
N ALA A 566 -0.78 -34.52 -12.19
CA ALA A 566 0.34 -34.41 -13.10
C ALA A 566 -0.05 -34.73 -14.55
N ASN A 567 -1.11 -35.52 -14.77
CA ASN A 567 -1.54 -35.95 -16.10
C ASN A 567 -3.06 -35.78 -16.30
N PRO A 568 -3.56 -34.54 -16.47
CA PRO A 568 -5.00 -34.25 -16.55
C PRO A 568 -5.71 -34.85 -17.78
N VAL A 569 -4.98 -35.50 -18.70
CA VAL A 569 -5.52 -36.16 -19.90
C VAL A 569 -6.06 -37.56 -19.57
N THR A 570 -5.52 -38.26 -18.56
CA THR A 570 -5.97 -39.62 -18.19
C THR A 570 -7.19 -39.64 -17.26
N ALA A 571 -7.60 -38.50 -16.70
CA ALA A 571 -8.74 -38.40 -15.78
C ALA A 571 -10.10 -38.18 -16.48
N ARG A 572 -10.16 -38.28 -17.82
CA ARG A 572 -11.38 -38.15 -18.64
C ARG A 572 -11.82 -39.47 -19.31
N HIS A 573 -11.29 -40.60 -18.87
CA HIS A 573 -11.72 -41.92 -19.32
C HIS A 573 -12.20 -42.76 -18.16
#